data_AF-A0A3B9AUR9-F1
#
_entry.id   AF-A0A3B9AUR9-F1
#
_cell.length_a   1.000
_cell.length_b   1.000
_cell.length_c   1.000
_cell.angle_alpha   90.00
_cell.angle_beta   90.00
_cell.angle_gamma   90.00
#
_symmetry.space_group_name_H-M   'P 1'
#
loop_
_entity.id
_entity.type
_entity.pdbx_description
1 polymer ?
#
loop_
_entity_poly.entity_id
_entity_poly.type
_entity_poly.pdbx_seq_one_letter_code
_entity_poly.pdbx_strand_id
1 'polypeptide(L)'
;MTKKNSLLAAIALCSVCALYAFAYPEAVRENVLTLLFPEGTRPIAVEYPQKPDAIAVDTFPPLSERYGDFIHSGSGNPIDLRDPRAIERQVEYDADTDMYIVTERIGDEFYRAPTYMTFEEYVRYRDEQQQREYFDRLQGVVSADGRSADGTTDPVSKFNFKNSLIDRLFGGSNVDIKPQGNINLTFGYDWQRIQNPILTLRQQTNGNFDFDMDINMSAQGKIGEKLNLNFNYNTQATFDFDNQMKINYDTKGFSEDEIIQNVEAGNVSMPLRSNLFIGAHNLFGIKT
;
A
#
# COMPACT_ATOMS: atom_id res chain seq x y z
N MET A 1 -17.80 -7.86 -50.64
CA MET A 1 -16.69 -8.26 -51.54
C MET A 1 -16.00 -9.47 -50.93
N THR A 2 -15.87 -10.55 -51.69
CA THR A 2 -15.38 -11.86 -51.22
C THR A 2 -13.87 -11.82 -50.93
N LYS A 3 -13.41 -12.54 -49.89
CA LYS A 3 -12.00 -12.58 -49.41
C LYS A 3 -10.94 -12.83 -50.50
N LYS A 4 -11.33 -13.40 -51.64
CA LYS A 4 -10.45 -13.61 -52.81
C LYS A 4 -10.06 -12.29 -53.51
N ASN A 5 -10.97 -11.32 -53.58
CA ASN A 5 -10.73 -10.06 -54.29
C ASN A 5 -9.85 -9.10 -53.47
N SER A 6 -9.95 -9.16 -52.14
CA SER A 6 -9.05 -8.40 -51.26
C SER A 6 -7.61 -8.93 -51.30
N LEU A 7 -7.42 -10.24 -51.45
CA LEU A 7 -6.09 -10.85 -51.50
C LEU A 7 -5.38 -10.53 -52.82
N LEU A 8 -6.10 -10.56 -53.95
CA LEU A 8 -5.56 -10.16 -55.26
C LEU A 8 -5.22 -8.67 -55.30
N ALA A 9 -6.03 -7.81 -54.68
CA ALA A 9 -5.73 -6.38 -54.56
C ALA A 9 -4.48 -6.12 -53.71
N ALA A 10 -4.28 -6.86 -52.62
CA ALA A 10 -3.09 -6.73 -51.77
C ALA A 10 -1.80 -7.18 -52.48
N ILE A 11 -1.87 -8.27 -53.27
CA ILE A 11 -0.73 -8.77 -54.04
C ILE A 11 -0.36 -7.79 -55.17
N ALA A 12 -1.36 -7.20 -55.85
CA ALA A 12 -1.13 -6.20 -56.89
C ALA A 12 -0.51 -4.91 -56.33
N LEU A 13 -0.92 -4.48 -55.13
CA LEU A 13 -0.31 -3.32 -54.46
C LEU A 13 1.14 -3.61 -54.06
N CYS A 14 1.43 -4.79 -53.52
CA CYS A 14 2.80 -5.16 -53.16
C CYS A 14 3.73 -5.28 -54.37
N SER A 15 3.22 -5.77 -55.52
CA SER A 15 4.05 -5.89 -56.74
C SER A 15 4.38 -4.52 -57.35
N VAL A 16 3.44 -3.57 -57.30
CA VAL A 16 3.69 -2.18 -57.75
C VAL A 16 4.69 -1.48 -56.82
N CYS A 17 4.58 -1.65 -55.50
CA CYS A 17 5.55 -1.11 -54.55
C CYS A 17 6.95 -1.72 -54.75
N ALA A 18 7.05 -3.02 -55.02
CA ALA A 18 8.32 -3.70 -55.28
C ALA A 18 8.98 -3.22 -56.60
N LEU A 19 8.19 -3.02 -57.66
CA LEU A 19 8.68 -2.47 -58.92
C LEU A 19 9.17 -1.02 -58.78
N TYR A 20 8.46 -0.20 -58.00
CA TYR A 20 8.86 1.19 -57.74
C TYR A 20 10.14 1.27 -56.90
N ALA A 21 10.28 0.42 -55.88
CA ALA A 21 11.50 0.33 -55.07
C ALA A 21 12.72 -0.13 -55.89
N PHE A 22 12.53 -0.96 -56.91
CA PHE A 22 13.60 -1.40 -57.81
C PHE A 22 14.00 -0.34 -58.84
N ALA A 23 13.05 0.49 -59.29
CA ALA A 23 13.28 1.55 -60.27
C ALA A 23 13.95 2.80 -59.67
N TYR A 24 13.76 3.06 -58.36
CA TYR A 24 14.27 4.26 -57.68
C TYR A 24 15.08 3.90 -56.41
N PRO A 25 16.25 3.25 -56.55
CA PRO A 25 16.99 2.68 -55.42
C PRO A 25 17.59 3.71 -54.44
N GLU A 26 17.71 4.99 -54.84
CA GLU A 26 18.27 6.03 -53.96
C GLU A 26 17.26 6.53 -52.92
N ALA A 27 15.96 6.57 -53.24
CA ALA A 27 14.93 7.08 -52.32
C ALA A 27 14.59 6.12 -51.15
N VAL A 28 14.96 4.84 -51.29
CA VAL A 28 14.60 3.76 -50.35
C VAL A 28 15.60 3.63 -49.20
N ARG A 29 16.79 4.23 -49.29
CA ARG A 29 17.87 4.01 -48.30
C ARG A 29 17.65 4.64 -46.93
N GLU A 30 16.74 5.60 -46.77
CA GLU A 30 16.65 6.36 -45.52
C GLU A 30 15.40 6.06 -44.65
N ASN A 31 14.22 5.77 -45.22
CA ASN A 31 13.05 5.34 -44.43
C ASN A 31 11.88 4.86 -45.31
N VAL A 32 11.01 3.99 -44.80
CA VAL A 32 9.79 3.51 -45.51
C VAL A 32 8.74 4.63 -45.65
N LEU A 33 8.77 5.64 -44.78
CA LEU A 33 7.81 6.75 -44.78
C LEU A 33 7.87 7.64 -46.05
N THR A 34 8.97 7.65 -46.79
CA THR A 34 9.13 8.47 -48.01
C THR A 34 8.32 7.94 -49.19
N LEU A 35 7.84 6.69 -49.14
CA LEU A 35 6.96 6.09 -50.16
C LEU A 35 5.56 6.71 -50.18
N LEU A 36 5.11 7.30 -49.07
CA LEU A 36 3.75 7.84 -48.94
C LEU A 36 3.67 9.35 -49.12
N PHE A 37 4.80 10.07 -49.00
CA PHE A 37 4.86 11.54 -49.04
C PHE A 37 6.13 12.02 -49.78
N PRO A 38 6.18 11.95 -51.12
CA PRO A 38 7.39 12.23 -51.89
C PRO A 38 7.74 13.73 -51.98
N GLU A 39 6.79 14.63 -51.72
CA GLU A 39 6.97 16.09 -51.90
C GLU A 39 7.14 16.89 -50.60
N GLY A 40 7.17 16.23 -49.44
CA GLY A 40 7.33 16.91 -48.16
C GLY A 40 8.78 17.37 -47.96
N THR A 41 9.05 18.67 -48.08
CA THR A 41 10.31 19.24 -47.59
C THR A 41 10.45 18.92 -46.10
N ARG A 42 11.55 18.26 -45.72
CA ARG A 42 11.81 17.87 -44.33
C ARG A 42 11.75 19.10 -43.42
N PRO A 43 11.11 19.06 -42.24
CA PRO A 43 11.32 20.10 -41.24
C PRO A 43 12.79 20.05 -40.81
N ILE A 44 13.58 21.05 -41.20
CA ILE A 44 14.93 21.24 -40.69
C ILE A 44 14.76 21.69 -39.23
N ALA A 45 15.36 20.95 -38.30
CA ALA A 45 15.40 21.37 -36.90
C ALA A 45 16.08 22.76 -36.86
N VAL A 46 15.34 23.78 -36.42
CA VAL A 46 15.90 25.12 -36.24
C VAL A 46 16.91 25.00 -35.09
N GLU A 47 18.19 25.20 -35.40
CA GLU A 47 19.24 25.19 -34.40
C GLU A 47 19.12 26.47 -33.57
N TYR A 48 18.58 26.33 -32.36
CA TYR A 48 18.48 27.45 -31.44
C TYR A 48 19.90 27.83 -30.99
N PRO A 49 20.27 29.13 -30.98
CA PRO A 49 21.57 29.55 -30.51
C PRO A 49 21.77 29.04 -29.08
N GLN A 50 22.82 28.24 -28.88
CA GLN A 50 23.18 27.72 -27.57
C GLN A 50 23.47 28.93 -26.67
N LYS A 51 22.68 29.06 -25.60
CA LYS A 51 22.90 30.06 -24.56
C LYS A 51 24.34 29.86 -24.05
N PRO A 52 25.19 30.90 -23.97
CA PRO A 52 26.56 30.73 -23.49
C PRO A 52 26.52 30.04 -22.13
N ASP A 53 27.38 29.03 -21.96
CA ASP A 53 27.43 28.17 -20.77
C ASP A 53 27.28 29.02 -19.52
N ALA A 54 26.11 28.89 -18.88
CA ALA A 54 25.94 29.48 -17.57
C ALA A 54 27.00 28.84 -16.69
N ILE A 55 27.88 29.67 -16.11
CA ILE A 55 28.77 29.23 -15.03
C ILE A 55 27.85 28.47 -14.06
N ALA A 56 28.09 27.18 -13.89
CA ALA A 56 27.28 26.35 -12.99
C ALA A 56 27.46 26.93 -11.59
N VAL A 57 26.53 27.79 -11.18
CA VAL A 57 26.46 28.28 -9.82
C VAL A 57 26.06 27.06 -9.01
N ASP A 58 27.01 26.59 -8.19
CA ASP A 58 26.74 25.50 -7.25
C ASP A 58 25.48 25.86 -6.47
N THR A 59 24.43 25.08 -6.70
CA THR A 59 23.09 25.36 -6.18
C THR A 59 22.99 24.97 -4.70
N PHE A 60 24.02 24.31 -4.17
CA PHE A 60 24.11 23.96 -2.76
C PHE A 60 24.92 25.02 -2.01
N PRO A 61 24.38 25.61 -0.93
CA PRO A 61 25.19 26.42 -0.03
C PRO A 61 26.36 25.56 0.51
N PRO A 62 27.53 26.16 0.80
CA PRO A 62 28.63 25.42 1.38
C PRO A 62 28.18 24.74 2.68
N LEU A 63 28.56 23.49 2.85
CA LEU A 63 28.24 22.74 4.07
C LEU A 63 28.79 23.50 5.27
N SER A 64 27.91 23.82 6.23
CA SER A 64 28.30 24.41 7.49
C SER A 64 28.55 23.30 8.51
N GLU A 65 29.73 23.30 9.10
CA GLU A 65 29.99 22.44 10.25
C GLU A 65 29.22 22.92 11.48
N ARG A 66 28.79 21.96 12.30
CA ARG A 66 28.17 22.20 13.61
C ARG A 66 29.25 22.42 14.65
N TYR A 67 29.28 23.57 15.33
CA TYR A 67 30.26 23.87 16.38
C TYR A 67 29.74 23.80 17.81
N GLY A 68 28.43 23.81 18.02
CA GLY A 68 27.82 23.74 19.34
C GLY A 68 27.49 22.32 19.77
N ASP A 69 26.56 22.23 20.71
CA ASP A 69 26.05 20.99 21.27
C ASP A 69 25.24 20.17 20.24
N PHE A 70 24.97 18.90 20.52
CA PHE A 70 24.35 18.02 19.53
C PHE A 70 22.87 18.36 19.25
N ILE A 71 22.17 18.97 20.20
CA ILE A 71 20.71 19.04 20.22
C ILE A 71 20.20 20.44 19.86
N HIS A 72 20.84 21.48 20.36
CA HIS A 72 20.41 22.86 20.15
C HIS A 72 21.15 23.50 18.97
N SER A 73 22.34 23.03 18.62
CA SER A 73 23.04 23.47 17.40
C SER A 73 22.77 22.52 16.22
N GLY A 74 21.60 22.64 15.59
CA GLY A 74 21.32 21.91 14.35
C GLY A 74 22.29 22.30 13.23
N SER A 75 22.71 21.33 12.40
CA SER A 75 23.42 21.63 11.15
C SER A 75 22.38 22.24 10.18
N GLY A 76 22.63 23.47 9.70
CA GLY A 76 21.74 24.16 8.76
C GLY A 76 21.80 23.58 7.33
N ASN A 77 22.32 22.35 7.18
CA ASN A 77 22.59 21.76 5.89
C ASN A 77 21.29 21.21 5.28
N PRO A 78 20.98 21.51 4.01
CA PRO A 78 19.78 21.00 3.35
C PRO A 78 19.80 19.47 3.18
N ILE A 79 21.00 18.88 3.21
CA ILE A 79 21.24 17.44 3.25
C ILE A 79 22.15 17.17 4.44
N ASP A 80 21.64 16.45 5.44
CA ASP A 80 22.39 16.02 6.61
C ASP A 80 22.74 14.55 6.45
N LEU A 81 24.02 14.26 6.22
CA LEU A 81 24.52 12.89 6.17
C LEU A 81 24.64 12.37 7.60
N ARG A 82 24.40 11.06 7.80
CA ARG A 82 24.58 10.44 9.11
C ARG A 82 26.01 10.66 9.61
N ASP A 83 26.15 10.93 10.91
CA ASP A 83 27.45 11.04 11.57
C ASP A 83 28.32 9.80 11.27
N PRO A 84 29.63 9.98 11.00
CA PRO A 84 30.52 8.86 10.73
C PRO A 84 30.66 7.96 11.96
N ARG A 85 30.88 6.66 11.72
CA ARG A 85 31.04 5.64 12.79
C ARG A 85 32.17 5.92 13.78
N ALA A 86 33.08 6.83 13.48
CA ALA A 86 34.17 7.23 14.35
C ALA A 86 33.72 8.13 15.51
N ILE A 87 32.53 8.73 15.43
CA ILE A 87 31.95 9.55 16.50
C ILE A 87 31.14 8.62 17.41
N GLU A 88 31.60 8.47 18.64
CA GLU A 88 30.89 7.72 19.68
C GLU A 88 30.12 8.68 20.59
N ARG A 89 28.83 8.39 20.78
CA ARG A 89 27.97 9.15 21.70
C ARG A 89 27.75 8.36 22.99
N GLN A 90 28.04 8.97 24.12
CA GLN A 90 27.81 8.40 25.44
C GLN A 90 26.85 9.27 26.23
N VAL A 91 25.96 8.66 27.00
CA VAL A 91 25.00 9.35 27.86
C VAL A 91 25.28 8.92 29.29
N GLU A 92 25.56 9.90 30.15
CA GLU A 92 25.81 9.70 31.58
C GLU A 92 24.75 10.45 32.38
N TYR A 93 24.26 9.85 33.46
CA TYR A 93 23.32 10.49 34.37
C TYR A 93 24.08 10.99 35.60
N ASP A 94 23.98 12.29 35.85
CA ASP A 94 24.55 12.93 37.03
C ASP A 94 23.48 13.09 38.12
N ALA A 95 23.64 12.35 39.21
CA ALA A 95 22.71 12.33 40.34
C ALA A 95 22.75 13.61 41.19
N ASP A 96 23.83 14.40 41.15
CA ASP A 96 23.94 15.64 41.92
C ASP A 96 23.19 16.80 41.25
N THR A 97 23.22 16.84 39.92
CA THR A 97 22.55 17.87 39.12
C THR A 97 21.20 17.45 38.55
N ASP A 98 20.86 16.16 38.63
CA ASP A 98 19.67 15.52 38.04
C ASP A 98 19.57 15.73 36.51
N MET A 99 20.73 15.79 35.86
CA MET A 99 20.84 16.04 34.41
C MET A 99 21.44 14.85 33.69
N TYR A 100 21.00 14.64 32.45
CA TYR A 100 21.62 13.71 31.50
C TYR A 100 22.66 14.45 30.67
N ILE A 101 23.90 13.97 30.72
CA ILE A 101 25.05 14.54 30.02
C ILE A 101 25.35 13.69 28.79
N VAL A 102 25.14 14.26 27.61
CA VAL A 102 25.45 13.62 26.33
C VAL A 102 26.81 14.11 25.87
N THR A 103 27.77 13.20 25.75
CA THR A 103 29.14 13.47 25.27
C THR A 103 29.38 12.82 23.92
N GLU A 104 30.12 13.51 23.05
CA GLU A 104 30.57 13.00 21.76
C GLU A 104 32.10 12.89 21.76
N ARG A 105 32.62 11.70 21.47
CA ARG A 105 34.05 11.41 21.51
C ARG A 105 34.51 10.84 20.17
N ILE A 106 35.75 11.14 19.81
CA ILE A 106 36.47 10.49 18.70
C ILE A 106 37.71 9.85 19.30
N GLY A 107 37.68 8.53 19.46
CA GLY A 107 38.68 7.83 20.27
C GLY A 107 38.65 8.33 21.71
N ASP A 108 39.77 8.87 22.19
CA ASP A 108 39.90 9.35 23.56
C ASP A 108 39.55 10.84 23.73
N GLU A 109 39.47 11.60 22.64
CA GLU A 109 39.26 13.06 22.68
C GLU A 109 37.77 13.43 22.58
N PHE A 110 37.37 14.48 23.31
CA PHE A 110 36.04 15.06 23.20
C PHE A 110 35.93 15.84 21.89
N TYR A 111 34.93 15.50 21.08
CA TYR A 111 34.74 16.11 19.76
C TYR A 111 34.06 17.48 19.87
N ARG A 112 33.02 17.61 20.71
CA ARG A 112 32.20 18.82 20.89
C ARG A 112 31.81 19.01 22.36
N ALA A 113 31.26 20.18 22.65
CA ALA A 113 30.73 20.49 23.98
C ALA A 113 29.61 19.51 24.37
N PRO A 114 29.57 19.03 25.63
CA PRO A 114 28.52 18.16 26.10
C PRO A 114 27.16 18.86 26.08
N THR A 115 26.11 18.08 25.85
CA THR A 115 24.73 18.56 25.99
C THR A 115 24.17 18.12 27.34
N TYR A 116 23.53 19.04 28.05
CA TYR A 116 22.85 18.76 29.30
C TYR A 116 21.35 18.76 29.05
N MET A 117 20.65 17.73 29.50
CA MET A 117 19.20 17.60 29.39
C MET A 117 18.59 17.31 30.75
N THR A 118 17.40 17.84 31.02
CA THR A 118 16.59 17.33 32.13
C THR A 118 16.07 15.92 31.81
N PHE A 119 15.55 15.23 32.81
CA PHE A 119 14.90 13.94 32.60
C PHE A 119 13.79 14.00 31.53
N GLU A 120 12.90 15.00 31.59
CA GLU A 120 11.80 15.15 30.63
C GLU A 120 12.28 15.43 29.21
N GLU A 121 13.36 16.21 29.06
CA GLU A 121 13.98 16.49 27.77
C GLU A 121 14.63 15.23 27.18
N TYR A 122 15.32 14.46 28.02
CA TYR A 122 15.95 13.21 27.62
C TYR A 122 14.91 12.15 27.19
N VAL A 123 13.82 12.01 27.94
CA VAL A 123 12.71 11.11 27.59
C VAL A 123 12.12 11.49 26.23
N ARG A 124 11.82 12.77 26.02
CA ARG A 124 11.29 13.26 24.73
C ARG A 124 12.25 13.00 23.58
N TYR A 125 13.54 13.27 23.80
CA TYR A 125 14.57 12.98 22.82
C TYR A 125 14.62 11.49 22.47
N ARG A 126 14.57 10.59 23.46
CA ARG A 126 14.56 9.14 23.25
C ARG A 126 13.30 8.67 22.50
N ASP A 127 12.15 9.25 22.81
CA ASP A 127 10.89 8.92 22.12
C ASP A 127 10.95 9.29 20.64
N GLU A 128 11.47 10.48 20.31
CA GLU A 128 11.67 10.89 18.92
C GLU A 128 12.64 9.97 18.17
N GLN A 129 13.74 9.57 18.81
CA GLN A 129 14.70 8.62 18.22
C GLN A 129 14.05 7.27 17.93
N GLN A 130 13.28 6.74 18.88
CA GLN A 130 12.55 5.47 18.72
C GLN A 130 11.50 5.52 17.62
N GLN A 131 10.77 6.64 17.49
CA GLN A 131 9.80 6.82 16.42
C GLN A 131 10.50 6.85 15.06
N ARG A 132 11.59 7.62 14.91
CA ARG A 132 12.38 7.64 13.67
C ARG A 132 12.90 6.25 13.33
N GLU A 133 13.47 5.53 14.29
CA GLU A 133 13.93 4.15 14.09
C GLU A 133 12.80 3.20 13.68
N TYR A 134 11.62 3.35 14.28
CA TYR A 134 10.43 2.57 13.92
C TYR A 134 9.99 2.84 12.47
N PHE A 135 9.92 4.11 12.06
CA PHE A 135 9.55 4.48 10.69
C PHE A 135 10.63 4.08 9.67
N ASP A 136 11.91 4.20 10.01
CA ASP A 136 13.03 3.72 9.17
C ASP A 136 12.91 2.20 8.92
N ARG A 137 12.52 1.43 9.94
CA ARG A 137 12.23 -0.01 9.80
C ARG A 137 11.02 -0.28 8.90
N LEU A 138 9.96 0.52 9.01
CA LEU A 138 8.76 0.38 8.17
C LEU A 138 9.01 0.74 6.70
N GLN A 139 9.86 1.74 6.43
CA GLN A 139 10.15 2.24 5.09
C GLN A 139 11.04 1.28 4.27
N GLY A 140 11.56 0.21 4.86
CA GLY A 140 12.36 -0.77 4.11
C GLY A 140 13.66 -0.17 3.57
N VAL A 141 14.28 0.77 4.31
CA VAL A 141 15.65 1.25 4.03
C VAL A 141 16.69 0.14 4.33
N VAL A 142 16.23 -1.04 4.72
CA VAL A 142 16.85 -2.33 4.38
C VAL A 142 16.13 -2.86 3.14
N SER A 143 16.81 -2.80 1.99
CA SER A 143 16.32 -3.09 0.64
C SER A 143 15.21 -4.13 0.52
N ALA A 144 14.30 -3.95 -0.45
CA ALA A 144 13.20 -4.87 -0.79
C ALA A 144 13.60 -6.35 -1.04
N ASP A 145 14.90 -6.65 -1.14
CA ASP A 145 15.46 -8.00 -1.25
C ASP A 145 16.05 -8.56 0.07
N GLY A 146 15.86 -7.90 1.21
CA GLY A 146 16.36 -8.37 2.52
C GLY A 146 17.89 -8.47 2.62
N ARG A 147 18.61 -7.82 1.71
CA ARG A 147 20.07 -7.76 1.68
C ARG A 147 20.54 -6.32 1.90
N SER A 148 20.99 -6.02 3.11
CA SER A 148 21.81 -4.83 3.35
C SER A 148 23.07 -4.90 2.48
N ALA A 149 23.58 -3.73 2.07
CA ALA A 149 24.76 -3.57 1.21
C ALA A 149 26.07 -4.17 1.78
N ASP A 150 26.03 -4.77 2.97
CA ASP A 150 27.16 -5.42 3.67
C ASP A 150 26.94 -6.93 3.94
N GLY A 151 25.98 -7.58 3.26
CA GLY A 151 25.80 -9.05 3.34
C GLY A 151 25.38 -9.60 4.72
N THR A 152 25.14 -8.73 5.71
CA THR A 152 24.64 -9.11 7.02
C THR A 152 23.13 -9.34 6.93
N THR A 153 22.73 -10.57 7.21
CA THR A 153 21.33 -10.98 7.29
C THR A 153 20.63 -10.12 8.33
N ASP A 154 19.56 -9.44 7.93
CA ASP A 154 18.72 -8.64 8.81
C ASP A 154 18.35 -9.46 10.08
N PRO A 155 18.79 -9.06 11.29
CA PRO A 155 18.46 -9.78 12.51
C PRO A 155 16.95 -9.82 12.78
N VAL A 156 16.17 -8.92 12.17
CA VAL A 156 14.70 -8.86 12.24
C VAL A 156 14.06 -9.92 11.32
N SER A 157 14.69 -10.30 10.20
CA SER A 157 14.22 -11.37 9.31
C SER A 157 14.25 -12.77 9.95
N LYS A 158 15.02 -12.96 11.04
CA LYS A 158 14.99 -14.18 11.85
C LYS A 158 13.75 -14.28 12.74
N PHE A 159 13.08 -13.16 13.00
CA PHE A 159 11.87 -13.11 13.81
C PHE A 159 10.65 -13.02 12.91
N ASN A 160 9.89 -14.12 12.83
CA ASN A 160 8.69 -14.19 12.01
C ASN A 160 7.51 -13.51 12.74
N PHE A 161 7.54 -12.18 12.84
CA PHE A 161 6.60 -11.37 13.63
C PHE A 161 5.13 -11.55 13.20
N LYS A 162 4.88 -11.90 11.93
CA LYS A 162 3.52 -12.15 11.43
C LYS A 162 2.87 -13.36 12.11
N ASN A 163 3.66 -14.41 12.33
CA ASN A 163 3.16 -15.61 13.01
C ASN A 163 3.07 -15.37 14.52
N SER A 164 4.03 -14.66 15.13
CA SER A 164 4.04 -14.41 16.58
C SER A 164 2.88 -13.54 17.06
N LEU A 165 2.46 -12.54 16.28
CA LEU A 165 1.33 -11.69 16.67
C LEU A 165 -0.01 -12.39 16.55
N ILE A 166 -0.24 -13.12 15.44
CA ILE A 166 -1.47 -13.91 15.24
C ILE A 166 -1.56 -15.00 16.30
N ASP A 167 -0.45 -15.68 16.57
CA ASP A 167 -0.37 -16.72 17.60
C ASP A 167 -0.66 -16.15 19.01
N ARG A 168 -0.07 -15.00 19.36
CA ARG A 168 -0.31 -14.34 20.65
C ARG A 168 -1.75 -13.84 20.81
N LEU A 169 -2.33 -13.28 19.75
CA LEU A 169 -3.68 -12.71 19.79
C LEU A 169 -4.76 -13.77 19.70
N PHE A 170 -4.57 -14.82 18.91
CA PHE A 170 -5.62 -15.80 18.62
C PHE A 170 -5.36 -17.19 19.22
N GLY A 171 -4.25 -17.40 19.92
CA GLY A 171 -3.88 -18.69 20.51
C GLY A 171 -3.51 -19.74 19.46
N GLY A 172 -2.98 -19.30 18.32
CA GLY A 172 -2.66 -20.18 17.19
C GLY A 172 -2.74 -19.46 15.85
N SER A 173 -1.99 -19.97 14.87
CA SER A 173 -2.03 -19.49 13.48
C SER A 173 -2.97 -20.30 12.57
N ASN A 174 -3.61 -21.35 13.10
CA ASN A 174 -4.51 -22.21 12.34
C ASN A 174 -5.78 -21.45 11.95
N VAL A 175 -6.09 -21.38 10.67
CA VAL A 175 -7.31 -20.77 10.15
C VAL A 175 -8.13 -21.85 9.45
N ASP A 176 -9.26 -22.23 10.03
CA ASP A 176 -10.21 -23.18 9.45
C ASP A 176 -11.52 -22.44 9.15
N ILE A 177 -11.82 -22.20 7.87
CA ILE A 177 -13.05 -21.54 7.43
C ILE A 177 -13.78 -22.49 6.49
N LYS A 178 -15.02 -22.83 6.85
CA LYS A 178 -15.89 -23.76 6.12
C LYS A 178 -17.11 -23.03 5.60
N PRO A 179 -17.05 -22.50 4.37
CA PRO A 179 -18.22 -22.00 3.67
C PRO A 179 -19.09 -23.17 3.18
N GLN A 180 -20.41 -23.00 3.24
CA GLN A 180 -21.43 -23.96 2.85
C GLN A 180 -22.61 -23.22 2.23
N GLY A 181 -23.21 -23.76 1.17
CA GLY A 181 -24.38 -23.17 0.54
C GLY A 181 -24.25 -23.12 -0.98
N ASN A 182 -25.09 -22.32 -1.61
CA ASN A 182 -25.12 -22.10 -3.04
C ASN A 182 -25.08 -20.61 -3.37
N ILE A 183 -24.45 -20.33 -4.52
CA ILE A 183 -24.31 -18.99 -5.07
C ILE A 183 -24.73 -19.09 -6.52
N ASN A 184 -25.88 -18.50 -6.85
CA ASN A 184 -26.40 -18.39 -8.20
C ASN A 184 -26.33 -16.91 -8.60
N LEU A 185 -25.59 -16.62 -9.66
CA LEU A 185 -25.43 -15.26 -10.18
C LEU A 185 -25.89 -15.26 -11.64
N THR A 186 -26.91 -14.47 -11.95
CA THR A 186 -27.44 -14.33 -13.30
C THR A 186 -27.09 -12.96 -13.86
N PHE A 187 -26.47 -12.96 -15.03
CA PHE A 187 -26.07 -11.75 -15.75
C PHE A 187 -26.80 -11.69 -17.09
N GLY A 188 -27.53 -10.61 -17.32
CA GLY A 188 -28.28 -10.33 -18.54
C GLY A 188 -28.02 -8.91 -19.04
N TYR A 189 -28.23 -8.69 -20.34
CA TYR A 189 -28.18 -7.35 -20.91
C TYR A 189 -29.31 -7.20 -21.91
N ASP A 190 -30.27 -6.35 -21.56
CA ASP A 190 -31.43 -6.06 -22.38
C ASP A 190 -31.14 -4.87 -23.26
N TRP A 191 -31.07 -5.11 -24.56
CA TRP A 191 -30.98 -4.04 -25.56
C TRP A 191 -32.28 -3.94 -26.34
N GLN A 192 -32.88 -2.75 -26.30
CA GLN A 192 -34.12 -2.47 -27.02
C GLN A 192 -33.99 -1.19 -27.86
N ARG A 193 -34.61 -1.23 -29.04
CA ARG A 193 -34.72 -0.07 -29.92
C ARG A 193 -36.18 0.21 -30.29
N ILE A 194 -36.74 1.29 -29.75
CA ILE A 194 -38.10 1.75 -30.00
C ILE A 194 -38.12 2.63 -31.26
N GLN A 195 -38.86 2.22 -32.28
CA GLN A 195 -39.00 2.96 -33.54
C GLN A 195 -40.14 4.00 -33.46
N ASN A 196 -40.15 4.81 -32.40
CA ASN A 196 -41.12 5.89 -32.27
C ASN A 196 -40.48 7.21 -32.74
N PRO A 197 -40.92 7.80 -33.86
CA PRO A 197 -40.34 9.04 -34.40
C PRO A 197 -40.59 10.27 -33.52
N ILE A 198 -41.49 10.19 -32.54
CA ILE A 198 -41.73 11.25 -31.54
C ILE A 198 -40.58 11.28 -30.51
N LEU A 199 -39.88 10.15 -30.31
CA LEU A 199 -38.72 10.06 -29.41
C LEU A 199 -37.43 10.45 -30.12
N THR A 200 -36.51 11.10 -29.40
CA THR A 200 -35.16 11.41 -29.89
C THR A 200 -34.37 10.12 -30.13
N LEU A 201 -33.42 10.12 -31.08
CA LEU A 201 -32.60 8.93 -31.40
C LEU A 201 -31.90 8.32 -30.18
N ARG A 202 -31.50 9.14 -29.20
CA ARG A 202 -30.91 8.66 -27.95
C ARG A 202 -31.92 7.96 -27.04
N GLN A 203 -33.16 8.43 -27.01
CA GLN A 203 -34.26 7.82 -26.23
C GLN A 203 -34.88 6.61 -26.94
N GLN A 204 -34.65 6.46 -28.25
CA GLN A 204 -35.07 5.28 -29.01
C GLN A 204 -34.24 4.05 -28.67
N THR A 205 -32.99 4.20 -28.21
CA THR A 205 -32.14 3.07 -27.79
C THR A 205 -32.03 3.03 -26.28
N ASN A 206 -32.46 1.94 -25.67
CA ASN A 206 -32.28 1.69 -24.24
C ASN A 206 -31.51 0.37 -24.06
N GLY A 207 -30.51 0.38 -23.19
CA GLY A 207 -29.76 -0.79 -22.78
C GLY A 207 -29.79 -0.86 -21.25
N ASN A 208 -30.32 -1.94 -20.69
CA ASN A 208 -30.30 -2.17 -19.25
C ASN A 208 -29.46 -3.39 -18.92
N PHE A 209 -28.66 -3.30 -17.88
CA PHE A 209 -27.96 -4.45 -17.32
C PHE A 209 -28.88 -5.11 -16.31
N ASP A 210 -29.18 -6.39 -16.54
CA ASP A 210 -29.95 -7.21 -15.62
C ASP A 210 -28.99 -8.06 -14.79
N PHE A 211 -29.09 -7.93 -13.47
CA PHE A 211 -28.21 -8.61 -12.55
C PHE A 211 -29.02 -9.12 -11.37
N ASP A 212 -29.13 -10.44 -11.27
CA ASP A 212 -29.87 -11.12 -10.22
C ASP A 212 -28.90 -11.98 -9.39
N MET A 213 -28.96 -11.80 -8.07
CA MET A 213 -28.14 -12.50 -7.09
C MET A 213 -29.01 -13.37 -6.21
N ASP A 214 -28.85 -14.68 -6.35
CA ASP A 214 -29.43 -15.69 -5.47
C ASP A 214 -28.31 -16.38 -4.68
N ILE A 215 -27.90 -15.71 -3.61
CA ILE A 215 -26.87 -16.17 -2.68
C ILE A 215 -27.59 -16.72 -1.45
N ASN A 216 -27.35 -17.98 -1.13
CA ASN A 216 -27.72 -18.57 0.15
C ASN A 216 -26.52 -19.34 0.69
N MET A 217 -25.78 -18.68 1.59
CA MET A 217 -24.49 -19.14 2.06
C MET A 217 -24.40 -18.99 3.58
N SER A 218 -23.80 -19.99 4.21
CA SER A 218 -23.32 -19.94 5.59
C SER A 218 -21.81 -20.20 5.62
N ALA A 219 -21.09 -19.59 6.56
CA ALA A 219 -19.68 -19.84 6.77
C ALA A 219 -19.40 -19.92 8.26
N GLN A 220 -18.72 -20.99 8.66
CA GLN A 220 -18.26 -21.18 10.04
C GLN A 220 -16.74 -21.18 10.02
N GLY A 221 -16.13 -20.32 10.81
CA GLY A 221 -14.69 -20.12 10.87
C GLY A 221 -14.15 -20.20 12.29
N LYS A 222 -13.00 -20.83 12.44
CA LYS A 222 -12.19 -20.77 13.66
C LYS A 222 -10.78 -20.30 13.30
N ILE A 223 -10.34 -19.23 13.95
CA ILE A 223 -8.99 -18.66 13.80
C ILE A 223 -8.28 -18.84 15.14
N GLY A 224 -7.18 -19.59 15.10
CA GLY A 224 -6.48 -20.06 16.27
C GLY A 224 -7.41 -20.84 17.19
N GLU A 225 -7.35 -20.53 18.48
CA GLU A 225 -8.18 -21.14 19.51
C GLU A 225 -9.19 -20.14 20.11
N LYS A 226 -8.96 -18.84 19.93
CA LYS A 226 -9.71 -17.74 20.59
C LYS A 226 -10.79 -17.10 19.74
N LEU A 227 -10.73 -17.16 18.41
CA LEU A 227 -11.70 -16.47 17.53
C LEU A 227 -12.60 -17.45 16.79
N ASN A 228 -13.90 -17.33 17.01
CA ASN A 228 -14.96 -18.07 16.32
C ASN A 228 -15.81 -17.11 15.49
N LEU A 229 -16.12 -17.50 14.26
CA LEU A 229 -16.88 -16.71 13.32
C LEU A 229 -18.02 -17.56 12.75
N ASN A 230 -19.23 -17.01 12.75
CA ASN A 230 -20.39 -17.60 12.13
C ASN A 230 -21.08 -16.54 11.27
N PHE A 231 -21.26 -16.84 10.00
CA PHE A 231 -21.85 -15.95 9.03
C PHE A 231 -22.95 -16.70 8.29
N ASN A 232 -24.11 -16.09 8.14
CA ASN A 232 -25.24 -16.58 7.36
C ASN A 232 -25.78 -15.41 6.54
N TYR A 233 -25.90 -15.62 5.23
CA TYR A 233 -26.30 -14.60 4.28
C TYR A 233 -27.17 -15.19 3.18
N ASN A 234 -28.36 -14.61 3.04
CA ASN A 234 -29.36 -14.92 2.06
C ASN A 234 -29.85 -13.62 1.41
N THR A 235 -29.61 -13.45 0.11
CA THR A 235 -30.05 -12.26 -0.65
C THR A 235 -31.55 -12.26 -0.92
N GLN A 236 -32.21 -13.41 -0.84
CA GLN A 236 -33.65 -13.59 -1.02
C GLN A 236 -34.42 -13.64 0.32
N ALA A 237 -33.76 -13.34 1.44
CA ALA A 237 -34.42 -13.30 2.74
C ALA A 237 -35.51 -12.22 2.80
N THR A 238 -36.70 -12.58 3.29
CA THR A 238 -37.79 -11.62 3.53
C THR A 238 -37.52 -10.76 4.76
N PHE A 239 -36.74 -11.27 5.72
CA PHE A 239 -36.49 -10.61 6.99
C PHE A 239 -34.99 -10.45 7.26
N ASP A 240 -34.62 -9.30 7.83
CA ASP A 240 -33.22 -8.99 8.16
C ASP A 240 -32.62 -9.93 9.23
N PHE A 241 -33.45 -10.63 10.01
CA PHE A 241 -32.98 -11.57 11.05
C PHE A 241 -32.44 -12.89 10.49
N ASP A 242 -32.69 -13.20 9.21
CA ASP A 242 -32.16 -14.39 8.55
C ASP A 242 -30.67 -14.21 8.21
N ASN A 243 -30.26 -12.95 8.00
CA ASN A 243 -28.88 -12.55 7.72
C ASN A 243 -28.14 -12.29 9.04
N GLN A 244 -27.42 -13.29 9.51
CA GLN A 244 -26.75 -13.26 10.80
C GLN A 244 -25.23 -13.30 10.64
N MET A 245 -24.54 -12.37 11.29
CA MET A 245 -23.10 -12.39 11.44
C MET A 245 -22.78 -12.37 12.91
N LYS A 246 -22.02 -13.34 13.40
CA LYS A 246 -21.56 -13.40 14.78
C LYS A 246 -20.07 -13.69 14.81
N ILE A 247 -19.33 -12.80 15.45
CA ILE A 247 -17.92 -12.95 15.76
C ILE A 247 -17.82 -13.09 17.27
N ASN A 248 -17.10 -14.09 17.76
CA ASN A 248 -16.89 -14.35 19.17
C ASN A 248 -15.40 -14.53 19.44
N TYR A 249 -14.83 -13.64 20.23
CA TYR A 249 -13.47 -13.72 20.73
C TYR A 249 -13.50 -14.11 22.22
N ASP A 250 -13.12 -15.36 22.51
CA ASP A 250 -13.14 -15.94 23.85
C ASP A 250 -11.72 -16.31 24.29
N THR A 251 -11.32 -15.75 25.42
CA THR A 251 -9.98 -15.91 26.00
C THR A 251 -10.00 -16.73 27.29
N LYS A 252 -11.18 -17.05 27.82
CA LYS A 252 -11.37 -17.63 29.17
C LYS A 252 -10.73 -19.00 29.36
N GLY A 253 -10.34 -19.67 28.28
CA GLY A 253 -9.69 -20.98 28.31
C GLY A 253 -8.17 -20.98 28.21
N PHE A 254 -7.52 -19.82 28.01
CA PHE A 254 -6.10 -19.78 27.59
C PHE A 254 -5.16 -19.16 28.61
N SER A 255 -5.53 -18.06 29.26
CA SER A 255 -4.73 -17.49 30.35
C SER A 255 -5.59 -16.74 31.36
N GLU A 256 -5.23 -16.85 32.63
CA GLU A 256 -5.92 -16.18 33.74
C GLU A 256 -5.65 -14.66 33.75
N ASP A 257 -4.61 -14.23 33.03
CA ASP A 257 -4.13 -12.84 32.97
C ASP A 257 -4.76 -12.01 31.84
N GLU A 258 -5.65 -12.58 31.02
CA GLU A 258 -6.31 -11.87 29.93
C GLU A 258 -7.46 -10.96 30.44
N ILE A 259 -7.24 -9.65 30.34
CA ILE A 259 -8.20 -8.61 30.76
C ILE A 259 -9.49 -8.64 29.92
N ILE A 260 -9.37 -8.96 28.63
CA ILE A 260 -10.50 -9.04 27.70
C ILE A 260 -10.98 -10.48 27.68
N GLN A 261 -12.19 -10.73 28.18
CA GLN A 261 -12.69 -12.11 28.36
C GLN A 261 -13.55 -12.62 27.20
N ASN A 262 -14.57 -11.85 26.81
CA ASN A 262 -15.52 -12.27 25.78
C ASN A 262 -15.97 -11.05 24.99
N VAL A 263 -15.50 -10.94 23.74
CA VAL A 263 -15.95 -9.89 22.83
C VAL A 263 -16.78 -10.53 21.73
N GLU A 264 -18.06 -10.19 21.71
CA GLU A 264 -18.97 -10.60 20.65
C GLU A 264 -19.29 -9.41 19.75
N ALA A 265 -19.30 -9.62 18.43
CA ALA A 265 -19.68 -8.59 17.46
C ALA A 265 -20.66 -9.13 16.41
N GLY A 266 -21.54 -8.25 15.93
CA GLY A 266 -22.63 -8.58 15.02
C GLY A 266 -23.91 -8.89 15.78
N ASN A 267 -24.57 -10.01 15.50
CA ASN A 267 -25.78 -10.45 16.17
C ASN A 267 -25.45 -10.94 17.60
N VAL A 268 -25.67 -10.07 18.57
CA VAL A 268 -25.39 -10.30 20.00
C VAL A 268 -26.67 -10.42 20.81
N SER A 269 -26.61 -11.19 21.88
CA SER A 269 -27.66 -11.28 22.90
C SER A 269 -27.14 -10.79 24.24
N MET A 270 -27.95 -9.98 24.92
CA MET A 270 -27.63 -9.42 26.24
C MET A 270 -28.70 -9.85 27.26
N PRO A 271 -28.66 -11.11 27.72
CA PRO A 271 -29.55 -11.55 28.79
C PRO A 271 -29.18 -10.80 30.08
N LEU A 272 -30.15 -10.08 30.65
CA LEU A 272 -29.99 -9.41 31.93
C LEU A 272 -30.25 -10.41 33.06
N ARG A 273 -29.47 -10.32 34.15
CA ARG A 273 -29.65 -11.16 35.34
C ARG A 273 -30.82 -10.73 36.24
N SER A 274 -31.57 -9.69 35.84
CA SER A 274 -32.68 -9.14 36.60
C SER A 274 -34.01 -9.70 36.08
N ASN A 275 -34.88 -10.11 37.00
CA ASN A 275 -36.24 -10.55 36.65
C ASN A 275 -37.18 -9.37 36.31
N LEU A 276 -36.76 -8.13 36.62
CA LEU A 276 -37.58 -6.93 36.41
C LEU A 276 -37.39 -6.29 35.04
N PHE A 277 -36.25 -6.51 34.40
CA PHE A 277 -35.93 -5.95 33.10
C PHE A 277 -35.55 -7.08 32.15
N ILE A 278 -36.33 -7.24 31.08
CA ILE A 278 -36.04 -8.23 30.04
C ILE A 278 -34.94 -7.66 29.15
N GLY A 279 -33.82 -8.40 29.05
CA GLY A 279 -32.72 -8.05 28.16
C GLY A 279 -33.14 -8.09 26.69
N ALA A 280 -32.53 -7.22 25.89
CA ALA A 280 -32.77 -7.21 24.44
C ALA A 280 -32.12 -8.45 23.79
N HIS A 281 -32.85 -9.06 22.87
CA HIS A 281 -32.44 -10.22 22.07
C HIS A 281 -32.29 -9.80 20.61
N ASN A 282 -31.37 -10.44 19.88
CA ASN A 282 -31.10 -10.18 18.46
C ASN A 282 -30.70 -8.74 18.14
N LEU A 283 -29.78 -8.17 18.92
CA LEU A 283 -29.20 -6.86 18.64
C LEU A 283 -28.06 -7.01 17.62
N PHE A 284 -27.89 -6.02 16.75
CA PHE A 284 -26.66 -5.87 15.98
C PHE A 284 -25.74 -4.88 16.69
N GLY A 285 -24.54 -5.30 17.10
CA GLY A 285 -23.61 -4.44 17.80
C GLY A 285 -22.38 -5.14 18.33
N ILE A 286 -21.68 -4.49 19.26
CA ILE A 286 -20.51 -5.01 19.94
C ILE A 286 -20.89 -5.22 21.41
N LYS A 287 -20.51 -6.38 21.96
CA LYS A 287 -20.65 -6.75 23.36
C LYS A 287 -19.27 -7.12 23.89
N THR A 288 -18.93 -6.58 25.05
CA THR A 288 -17.65 -6.78 25.76
C THR A 288 -17.87 -7.30 27.17
#